data_AF-A0A1I7SEA1-F1
#
_entry.id   AF-A0A1I7SEA1-F1
#
_cell.length_a   1.000
_cell.length_b   1.000
_cell.length_c   1.000
_cell.angle_alpha   90.00
_cell.angle_beta   90.00
_cell.angle_gamma   90.00
#
_symmetry.space_group_name_H-M   'P 1'
#
loop_
_entity.id
_entity.type
_entity.pdbx_description
1 polymer ?
#
loop_
_entity_poly.entity_id
_entity_poly.type
_entity_poly.pdbx_seq_one_letter_code
_entity_poly.pdbx_strand_id
1 'polypeptide(L)'
;MNLADREGNAGLLIEIKESAEIEAAVKDLPWGFNELVALVAVNDLTRELLSKLVSSKSISRILLVRDRTRAFDGFSEDRISPNKEYSMYGEETLNWNEFGALSASGFLKTNVEKPLCLMAAWNSIL
;
A
#
# COMPACT_ATOMS: atom_id res chain seq x y z
N MET A 1 -7.17 16.70 -15.29
CA MET A 1 -6.01 16.92 -14.40
C MET A 1 -6.36 18.12 -13.54
N ASN A 2 -6.65 17.90 -12.25
CA ASN A 2 -7.10 18.96 -11.35
C ASN A 2 -5.90 19.80 -10.92
N LEU A 3 -6.07 21.11 -10.77
CA LEU A 3 -5.00 22.02 -10.37
C LEU A 3 -4.42 21.69 -8.98
N ALA A 4 -5.21 21.06 -8.11
CA ALA A 4 -4.79 20.59 -6.78
C ALA A 4 -3.63 19.57 -6.83
N ASP A 5 -3.57 18.71 -7.85
CA ASP A 5 -2.51 17.70 -7.98
C ASP A 5 -1.12 18.32 -8.22
N ARG A 6 -1.07 19.61 -8.61
CA ARG A 6 0.19 20.35 -8.82
C ARG A 6 0.77 20.96 -7.54
N GLU A 7 -0.05 21.17 -6.51
CA GLU A 7 0.39 21.75 -5.23
C GLU A 7 0.98 20.69 -4.28
N GLY A 8 0.86 19.41 -4.65
CA GLY A 8 1.38 18.26 -3.91
C GLY A 8 0.35 17.69 -2.93
N ASN A 9 0.40 16.37 -2.75
CA ASN A 9 -0.44 15.68 -1.77
C ASN A 9 0.13 15.88 -0.36
N ALA A 10 -0.59 16.65 0.47
CA ALA A 10 -0.24 16.95 1.86
C ALA A 10 -1.25 16.31 2.81
N GLY A 11 -0.86 16.14 4.07
CA GLY A 11 -1.72 15.55 5.09
C GLY A 11 -0.96 15.32 6.39
N LEU A 12 -1.70 14.96 7.43
CA LEU A 12 -1.09 14.57 8.70
C LEU A 12 -0.39 13.21 8.53
N LEU A 13 0.91 13.16 8.83
CA LEU A 13 1.69 11.92 8.77
C LEU A 13 1.31 11.04 9.97
N ILE A 14 0.91 9.80 9.69
CA ILE A 14 0.59 8.81 10.73
C ILE A 14 1.18 7.45 10.39
N GLU A 15 1.76 6.79 11.37
CA GLU A 15 2.20 5.40 11.27
C GLU A 15 0.98 4.46 11.33
N ILE A 16 0.90 3.52 10.39
CA ILE A 16 -0.19 2.55 10.28
C ILE A 16 0.42 1.14 10.19
N LYS A 17 0.07 0.30 11.15
CA LYS A 17 0.50 -1.11 11.26
C LYS A 17 -0.58 -2.08 10.85
N GLU A 18 -1.84 -1.70 10.99
CA GLU A 18 -2.97 -2.56 10.66
C GLU A 18 -4.18 -1.79 10.10
N SER A 19 -5.09 -2.53 9.48
CA SER A 19 -6.21 -1.97 8.71
C SER A 19 -7.22 -1.20 9.60
N ALA A 20 -7.29 -1.51 10.90
CA ALA A 20 -8.16 -0.86 11.87
C ALA A 20 -7.69 0.54 12.27
N GLU A 21 -6.38 0.77 12.27
CA GLU A 21 -5.78 2.07 12.65
C GLU A 21 -6.16 3.18 11.66
N ILE A 22 -6.43 2.85 10.39
CA ILE A 22 -6.86 3.83 9.37
C ILE A 22 -8.16 4.52 9.80
N GLU A 23 -9.16 3.76 10.26
CA GLU A 23 -10.46 4.31 10.62
C GLU A 23 -10.41 5.11 11.93
N ALA A 24 -9.58 4.68 12.88
CA ALA A 24 -9.32 5.44 14.11
C ALA A 24 -8.64 6.77 13.80
N ALA A 25 -7.58 6.74 12.97
CA ALA A 25 -6.84 7.92 12.56
C ALA A 25 -7.71 8.97 11.86
N VAL A 26 -8.65 8.53 11.02
CA VAL A 26 -9.58 9.42 10.34
C VAL A 26 -10.56 10.09 11.31
N LYS A 27 -11.00 9.37 12.36
CA LYS A 27 -11.91 9.94 13.37
C LYS A 27 -11.22 10.96 14.27
N ASP A 28 -9.93 10.74 14.54
CA ASP A 28 -9.14 11.56 15.45
C ASP A 28 -8.36 12.69 14.74
N LEU A 29 -8.71 12.99 13.48
CA LEU A 29 -8.10 14.06 12.70
C LEU A 29 -8.29 15.43 13.41
N PRO A 30 -7.20 16.17 13.70
CA PRO A 30 -7.29 17.49 14.29
C PRO A 30 -8.02 18.47 13.38
N TRP A 31 -8.66 19.48 13.98
CA TRP A 31 -9.34 20.52 13.22
C TRP A 31 -8.39 21.21 12.23
N GLY A 32 -8.81 21.30 10.97
CA GLY A 32 -8.02 21.88 9.87
C GLY A 32 -7.27 20.87 9.00
N PHE A 33 -7.23 19.59 9.38
CA PHE A 33 -6.73 18.51 8.53
C PHE A 33 -7.88 17.66 7.99
N ASN A 34 -7.88 17.42 6.68
CA ASN A 34 -8.89 16.59 6.01
C ASN A 34 -8.29 15.29 5.45
N GLU A 35 -6.96 15.18 5.43
CA GLU A 35 -6.23 14.12 4.75
C GLU A 35 -5.04 13.63 5.59
N LEU A 36 -4.73 12.35 5.42
CA LEU A 36 -3.64 11.62 6.06
C LEU A 36 -2.57 11.23 5.03
N VAL A 37 -1.32 11.26 5.47
CA VAL A 37 -0.22 10.57 4.82
C VAL A 37 0.07 9.31 5.63
N ALA A 38 -0.20 8.14 5.05
CA ALA A 38 0.02 6.87 5.73
C ALA A 38 1.49 6.46 5.63
N LEU A 39 2.15 6.26 6.76
CA LEU A 39 3.49 5.68 6.87
C LEU A 39 3.35 4.22 7.28
N VAL A 40 3.79 3.31 6.41
CA VAL A 40 3.58 1.87 6.60
C VAL A 40 4.90 1.16 6.46
N ALA A 41 5.26 0.33 7.44
CA ALA A 41 6.39 -0.54 7.28
C ALA A 41 6.07 -1.63 6.24
N VAL A 42 6.98 -1.87 5.31
CA VAL A 42 6.87 -2.93 4.29
C VAL A 42 6.63 -4.29 4.94
N ASN A 43 7.20 -4.51 6.13
CA ASN A 43 7.04 -5.72 6.93
C ASN A 43 5.61 -5.94 7.44
N ASP A 44 4.82 -4.88 7.59
CA ASP A 44 3.43 -4.95 8.06
C ASP A 44 2.42 -4.97 6.90
N LEU A 45 2.91 -4.90 5.65
CA LEU A 45 2.05 -4.81 4.49
C LEU A 45 1.34 -6.14 4.19
N THR A 46 0.04 -6.19 4.45
CA THR A 46 -0.85 -7.29 4.08
C THR A 46 -1.74 -6.92 2.91
N ARG A 47 -2.37 -7.92 2.27
CA ARG A 47 -3.40 -7.70 1.24
C ARG A 47 -4.52 -6.79 1.72
N GLU A 48 -4.98 -7.04 2.95
CA GLU A 48 -6.08 -6.29 3.57
C GLU A 48 -5.67 -4.84 3.83
N LEU A 49 -4.52 -4.63 4.47
CA LEU A 49 -4.01 -3.30 4.76
C LEU A 49 -3.84 -2.49 3.47
N LEU A 50 -3.18 -3.06 2.46
CA LEU A 50 -2.97 -2.41 1.17
C LEU A 50 -4.30 -2.04 0.50
N SER A 51 -5.29 -2.94 0.51
CA SER A 51 -6.61 -2.67 -0.04
C SER A 51 -7.30 -1.49 0.64
N LYS A 52 -7.25 -1.40 1.97
CA LYS A 52 -7.81 -0.27 2.72
C LYS A 52 -7.06 1.04 2.46
N LEU A 53 -5.72 1.00 2.40
CA LEU A 53 -4.91 2.18 2.13
C LEU A 53 -5.23 2.78 0.74
N VAL A 54 -5.32 1.92 -0.28
CA VAL A 54 -5.62 2.34 -1.66
C VAL A 54 -7.06 2.88 -1.77
N SER A 55 -8.04 2.22 -1.17
CA SER A 55 -9.46 2.60 -1.28
C SER A 55 -9.88 3.78 -0.39
N SER A 56 -9.14 4.08 0.68
CA SER A 56 -9.50 5.17 1.61
C SER A 56 -9.37 6.54 0.95
N LYS A 57 -10.45 7.32 0.90
CA LYS A 57 -10.42 8.69 0.37
C LYS A 57 -9.69 9.68 1.28
N SER A 58 -9.58 9.38 2.57
CA SER A 58 -8.92 10.22 3.55
C SER A 58 -7.39 10.08 3.52
N ILE A 59 -6.85 9.10 2.80
CA ILE A 59 -5.40 8.95 2.62
C ILE A 59 -5.01 9.58 1.29
N SER A 60 -4.22 10.66 1.34
CA SER A 60 -3.73 11.38 0.16
C SER A 60 -2.40 10.84 -0.37
N ARG A 61 -1.62 10.15 0.47
CA ARG A 61 -0.34 9.53 0.08
C ARG A 61 -0.02 8.32 0.95
N ILE A 62 0.66 7.34 0.36
CA ILE A 62 1.20 6.16 1.05
C ILE A 62 2.74 6.22 0.99
N LEU A 63 3.38 6.17 2.15
CA LEU A 63 4.82 6.06 2.31
C LEU A 63 5.14 4.67 2.84
N LEU A 64 5.86 3.88 2.04
CA LEU A 64 6.35 2.57 2.43
C LEU A 64 7.78 2.71 2.96
N VAL A 65 8.06 2.07 4.09
CA VAL A 65 9.38 2.12 4.73
C VAL A 65 9.85 0.71 5.03
N ARG A 66 11.10 0.41 4.73
CA ARG A 66 11.67 -0.89 5.13
C ARG A 66 12.20 -0.81 6.56
N ASP A 67 11.54 -1.49 7.49
CA ASP A 67 12.11 -1.73 8.82
C ASP A 67 13.16 -2.84 8.72
N ARG A 68 14.43 -2.46 8.88
CA ARG A 68 15.57 -3.38 8.79
C ARG A 68 15.85 -4.13 10.09
N THR A 69 15.15 -3.79 11.19
CA THR A 69 15.32 -4.45 12.50
C THR A 69 14.46 -5.71 12.61
N ARG A 70 13.39 -5.80 11.82
CA ARG A 70 12.47 -6.94 11.81
C ARG A 70 12.76 -7.88 10.64
N ALA A 71 12.54 -9.17 10.87
CA ALA A 71 12.50 -10.14 9.78
C ALA A 71 11.41 -9.74 8.78
N PHE A 72 11.68 -9.99 7.50
CA PHE A 72 10.73 -9.77 6.42
C PHE A 72 10.36 -11.13 5.85
N ASP A 73 9.16 -11.60 6.17
CA ASP A 73 8.64 -12.89 5.73
C ASP A 73 8.28 -12.91 4.23
N GLY A 74 8.35 -11.74 3.58
CA GLY A 74 8.22 -11.59 2.15
C GLY A 74 6.79 -11.37 1.68
N PHE A 75 6.67 -10.64 0.58
CA PHE A 75 5.50 -10.66 -0.29
C PHE A 75 5.98 -10.56 -1.74
N SER A 76 5.06 -10.76 -2.66
CA SER A 76 5.22 -10.53 -4.09
C SER A 76 4.24 -9.47 -4.56
N GLU A 77 4.74 -8.49 -5.30
CA GLU A 77 3.90 -7.48 -5.97
C GLU A 77 3.24 -8.01 -7.24
N ASP A 78 3.70 -9.15 -7.77
CA ASP A 78 3.08 -9.80 -8.92
C ASP A 78 1.80 -10.56 -8.54
N ARG A 79 1.01 -10.92 -9.56
CA ARG A 79 -0.26 -11.65 -9.44
C ARG A 79 -0.08 -13.09 -8.97
N ILE A 80 -1.19 -13.70 -8.55
CA ILE A 80 -1.23 -15.10 -8.09
C ILE A 80 -0.80 -16.10 -9.19
N SER A 81 -1.19 -15.82 -10.44
CA SER A 81 -0.86 -16.66 -11.60
C SER A 81 -0.19 -15.82 -12.69
N PRO A 82 1.14 -15.60 -12.61
CA PRO A 82 1.87 -14.81 -13.58
C PRO A 82 1.72 -15.37 -15.00
N ASN A 83 1.52 -14.47 -15.96
CA ASN A 83 1.45 -14.76 -17.40
C ASN A 83 0.41 -15.81 -17.82
N LYS A 84 -0.65 -15.99 -17.02
CA LYS A 84 -1.78 -16.89 -17.32
C LYS A 84 -2.31 -16.71 -18.74
N GLU A 85 -2.48 -15.47 -19.19
CA GLU A 85 -3.01 -15.11 -20.51
C GLU A 85 -2.12 -15.56 -21.67
N TYR A 86 -0.86 -15.89 -21.41
CA TYR A 86 0.10 -16.40 -22.39
C TYR A 86 0.33 -17.92 -22.24
N SER A 87 -0.42 -18.59 -21.35
CA SER A 87 -0.23 -20.01 -21.11
C SER A 87 -0.86 -20.88 -22.19
N MET A 88 -0.26 -22.04 -22.44
CA MET A 88 -0.80 -23.08 -23.31
C MET A 88 -1.96 -23.87 -22.65
N TYR A 89 -2.20 -23.67 -21.35
CA TYR A 89 -3.07 -24.51 -20.52
C TYR A 89 -4.48 -23.95 -20.30
N GLY A 90 -4.84 -22.81 -20.91
CA GLY A 90 -6.18 -22.22 -20.81
C GLY A 90 -6.52 -21.63 -19.42
N GLU A 91 -7.76 -21.80 -18.95
CA GLU A 91 -8.23 -21.26 -17.67
C GLU A 91 -7.69 -22.03 -16.45
N GLU A 92 -7.30 -23.30 -16.64
CA GLU A 92 -6.66 -24.14 -15.62
C GLU A 92 -5.26 -23.59 -15.33
N THR A 93 -5.17 -22.79 -14.28
CA THR A 93 -3.91 -22.19 -13.89
C THR A 93 -3.62 -22.50 -12.44
N LEU A 94 -2.42 -23.03 -12.23
CA LEU A 94 -1.85 -23.21 -10.92
C LEU A 94 -1.55 -21.82 -10.33
N ASN A 95 -2.00 -21.62 -9.10
CA ASN A 95 -1.76 -20.41 -8.32
C ASN A 95 -0.33 -20.40 -7.76
N TRP A 96 0.66 -20.33 -8.66
CA TRP A 96 2.08 -20.45 -8.31
C TRP A 96 2.55 -19.45 -7.25
N ASN A 97 1.90 -18.30 -7.17
CA ASN A 97 2.25 -17.21 -6.26
C ASN A 97 1.14 -16.94 -5.21
N GLU A 98 0.32 -17.94 -4.89
CA GLU A 98 -0.83 -17.77 -3.99
C GLU A 98 -0.47 -17.21 -2.62
N PHE A 99 0.67 -17.63 -2.05
CA PHE A 99 1.08 -17.22 -0.72
C PHE A 99 1.91 -15.94 -0.71
N GLY A 100 2.49 -15.57 -1.85
CA GLY A 100 3.31 -14.36 -1.97
C GLY A 100 2.52 -13.14 -2.43
N ALA A 101 1.58 -13.28 -3.36
CA ALA A 101 0.97 -12.15 -4.05
C ALA A 101 0.28 -11.16 -3.09
N LEU A 102 0.49 -9.85 -3.23
CA LEU A 102 -0.25 -8.81 -2.49
C LEU A 102 -1.65 -8.55 -3.04
N SER A 103 -1.90 -8.97 -4.29
CA SER A 103 -3.18 -8.84 -4.96
C SER A 103 -3.36 -9.99 -5.95
N ALA A 104 -4.59 -10.46 -6.13
CA ALA A 104 -4.89 -11.51 -7.08
C ALA A 104 -4.48 -11.14 -8.52
N SER A 105 -4.67 -9.88 -8.90
CA SER A 105 -4.31 -9.32 -10.21
C SER A 105 -2.88 -8.77 -10.29
N GLY A 106 -2.15 -8.77 -9.17
CA GLY A 106 -0.83 -8.17 -9.03
C GLY A 106 -0.92 -6.69 -8.65
N PHE A 107 -0.20 -6.33 -7.61
CA PHE A 107 -0.11 -4.95 -7.13
C PHE A 107 0.54 -4.03 -8.18
N LEU A 108 1.56 -4.50 -8.89
CA LEU A 108 2.20 -3.75 -10.00
C LEU A 108 1.22 -3.35 -11.12
N LYS A 109 0.12 -4.09 -11.27
CA LYS A 109 -0.92 -3.83 -12.26
C LYS A 109 -2.12 -3.08 -11.69
N THR A 110 -2.10 -2.78 -10.39
CA THR A 110 -3.17 -2.06 -9.71
C THR A 110 -2.96 -0.56 -9.95
N ASN A 111 -3.97 0.09 -10.52
CA ASN A 111 -3.95 1.55 -10.64
C ASN A 111 -4.22 2.16 -9.25
N VAL A 112 -3.22 2.81 -8.68
CA VAL A 112 -3.34 3.54 -7.41
C VAL A 112 -3.45 5.03 -7.74
N GLU A 113 -4.61 5.61 -7.47
CA GLU A 113 -4.92 7.02 -7.82
C GLU A 113 -4.18 8.05 -6.96
N LYS A 114 -3.39 7.59 -5.97
CA LYS A 114 -2.62 8.42 -5.05
C LYS A 114 -1.14 8.03 -5.09
N PRO A 115 -0.21 8.94 -4.77
CA PRO A 115 1.21 8.61 -4.75
C PRO A 115 1.52 7.53 -3.71
N LEU A 116 2.26 6.53 -4.14
CA LEU A 116 2.88 5.51 -3.29
C LEU A 116 4.39 5.59 -3.47
N CYS A 117 5.11 5.81 -2.37
CA CYS A 117 6.55 6.03 -2.41
C CYS A 117 7.27 5.07 -1.47
N LEU A 118 8.27 4.36 -1.97
CA LEU A 118 9.20 3.59 -1.14
C LEU A 118 10.33 4.50 -0.65
N MET A 119 10.51 4.60 0.66
CA MET A 119 11.59 5.36 1.27
C MET A 119 12.84 4.49 1.42
N ALA A 120 13.95 4.91 0.79
CA ALA A 120 15.21 4.15 0.76
C ALA A 120 15.91 4.06 2.13
N ALA A 121 15.67 5.03 3.02
CA ALA A 121 16.17 5.05 4.39
C ALA A 121 15.24 5.88 5.29
N TRP A 122 14.82 5.28 6.40
CA TRP A 122 14.29 5.99 7.55
C TRP A 122 15.27 5.74 8.69
N ASN A 123 16.31 6.58 8.75
CA ASN A 123 17.14 6.62 9.94
C ASN A 123 16.28 7.29 11.00
N SER A 124 15.94 6.55 12.04
CA SER A 124 15.04 6.89 13.14
C SER A 124 15.05 8.39 13.43
N ILE A 125 13.97 9.09 13.11
CA ILE A 125 13.68 10.41 13.69
C ILE A 125 12.92 10.14 14.99
N LEU A 126 13.60 9.54 15.96
CA LEU A 126 13.24 9.50 17.38
C LEU A 126 14.53 9.39 18.20
#